data_AF-A0A2V7I4W1-F1
#
_entry.id   AF-A0A2V7I4W1-F1
#
_cell.length_a   1.000
_cell.length_b   1.000
_cell.length_c   1.000
_cell.angle_alpha   90.00
_cell.angle_beta   90.00
_cell.angle_gamma   90.00
#
_symmetry.space_group_name_H-M   'P 1'
#
loop_
_entity.id
_entity.type
_entity.pdbx_description
1 polymer ?
#
loop_
_entity_poly.entity_id
_entity_poly.type
_entity_poly.pdbx_seq_one_letter_code
_entity_poly.pdbx_strand_id
1 'polypeptide(L)'
;RLNAKLGTRFLGVERDALRALIGQPWKGNVRELENALERAMVLGGGDLIRLQDVSGDLTGPAGTLPRDLRGAVRRFERQHVMEVVAEARSDKREAAQVLGISLASLYRKLSLGIDDEPAPAPGG
;
A
#
# COMPACT_ATOMS: atom_id res chain seq x y z
N ARG A 1 -12.89 -20.48 -0.85
CA ARG A 1 -12.76 -20.18 0.61
C ARG A 1 -12.76 -18.69 0.89
N LEU A 2 -11.88 -17.89 0.27
CA LEU A 2 -11.79 -16.43 0.48
C LEU A 2 -13.09 -15.67 0.15
N ASN A 3 -13.74 -15.93 -1.00
CA ASN A 3 -15.03 -15.31 -1.35
C ASN A 3 -16.10 -15.46 -0.24
N ALA A 4 -16.26 -16.68 0.28
CA ALA A 4 -17.24 -16.96 1.35
C ALA A 4 -16.86 -16.29 2.68
N LYS A 5 -15.56 -16.14 2.96
CA LYS A 5 -15.05 -15.49 4.17
C LYS A 5 -15.21 -13.97 4.13
N LEU A 6 -14.99 -13.36 2.96
CA LEU A 6 -15.01 -11.91 2.75
C LEU A 6 -16.35 -11.36 2.24
N GLY A 7 -17.29 -12.23 1.88
CA GLY A 7 -18.56 -11.82 1.27
C GLY A 7 -18.42 -11.31 -0.17
N THR A 8 -17.33 -11.65 -0.86
CA THR A 8 -17.04 -11.22 -2.23
C THR A 8 -17.39 -12.30 -3.26
N ARG A 9 -17.43 -11.92 -4.56
CA ARG A 9 -17.82 -12.79 -5.68
C ARG A 9 -16.80 -12.79 -6.81
N PHE A 10 -15.51 -12.80 -6.50
CA PHE A 10 -14.48 -12.89 -7.52
C PHE A 10 -14.57 -14.23 -8.25
N LEU A 11 -14.61 -14.16 -9.58
CA LEU A 11 -14.64 -15.28 -10.51
C LEU A 11 -13.23 -15.82 -10.81
N GLY A 12 -12.19 -15.00 -10.61
CA GLY A 12 -10.82 -15.42 -10.84
C GLY A 12 -9.78 -14.31 -10.69
N VAL A 13 -8.58 -14.62 -11.16
CA VAL A 13 -7.40 -13.73 -11.17
C VAL A 13 -7.01 -13.51 -12.62
N GLU A 14 -6.75 -12.26 -13.00
CA GLU A 14 -6.25 -11.92 -14.33
C GLU A 14 -4.85 -12.48 -14.56
N ARG A 15 -4.51 -12.78 -15.82
CA ARG A 15 -3.24 -13.43 -16.17
C ARG A 15 -2.01 -12.64 -15.69
N ASP A 16 -2.06 -11.32 -15.73
CA ASP A 16 -0.93 -10.48 -15.33
C ASP A 16 -0.77 -10.43 -13.81
N ALA A 17 -1.88 -10.34 -13.07
CA ALA A 17 -1.91 -10.48 -11.62
C ALA A 17 -1.37 -11.85 -11.18
N LEU A 18 -1.76 -12.92 -11.90
CA LEU A 18 -1.29 -14.27 -11.63
C LEU A 18 0.23 -14.39 -11.85
N ARG A 19 0.76 -13.81 -12.93
CA ARG A 19 2.21 -13.77 -13.19
C ARG A 19 2.96 -13.04 -12.08
N ALA A 20 2.43 -11.91 -11.61
CA ALA A 20 3.02 -11.17 -10.49
C ALA A 20 3.03 -11.99 -9.19
N LEU A 21 1.92 -12.68 -8.88
CA LEU A 21 1.82 -13.56 -7.70
C LEU A 21 2.79 -14.75 -7.76
N ILE A 22 2.97 -15.36 -8.94
CA ILE A 22 3.88 -16.50 -9.13
C ILE A 22 5.34 -16.06 -9.05
N GLY A 23 5.68 -14.88 -9.57
CA GLY A 23 7.06 -14.38 -9.64
C GLY A 23 7.63 -13.89 -8.30
N GLN A 24 6.82 -13.82 -7.24
CA GLN A 24 7.22 -13.25 -5.96
C GLN A 24 7.76 -14.31 -4.98
N PRO A 25 8.89 -14.06 -4.31
CA PRO A 25 9.39 -14.93 -3.27
C PRO A 25 8.58 -14.70 -1.97
N TRP A 26 7.59 -15.56 -1.74
CA TRP A 26 6.81 -15.61 -0.50
C TRP A 26 7.67 -16.14 0.66
N LYS A 27 8.39 -15.25 1.34
CA LYS A 27 9.33 -15.56 2.42
C LYS A 27 8.67 -16.28 3.61
N GLY A 28 7.36 -16.16 3.78
CA GLY A 28 6.58 -16.69 4.91
C GLY A 28 5.56 -17.78 4.58
N ASN A 29 5.70 -18.50 3.45
CA ASN A 29 4.83 -19.59 2.99
C ASN A 29 3.44 -19.13 2.47
N VAL A 30 2.54 -20.11 2.22
CA VAL A 30 1.17 -19.95 1.69
C VAL A 30 0.32 -18.90 2.43
N ARG A 31 0.60 -18.63 3.71
CA ARG A 31 -0.14 -17.61 4.48
C ARG A 31 0.13 -16.19 3.96
N GLU A 32 1.31 -15.91 3.43
CA GLU A 32 1.59 -14.60 2.83
C GLU A 32 0.83 -14.42 1.51
N LEU A 33 0.76 -15.46 0.69
CA LEU A 33 -0.05 -15.49 -0.52
C LEU A 33 -1.53 -15.32 -0.20
N GLU A 34 -2.04 -16.03 0.81
CA GLU A 34 -3.42 -15.87 1.28
C GLU A 34 -3.69 -14.44 1.73
N ASN A 35 -2.81 -13.84 2.54
CA ASN A 35 -2.97 -12.48 3.01
C ASN A 35 -2.93 -11.45 1.86
N ALA A 36 -2.06 -11.65 0.86
CA ALA A 36 -1.99 -10.79 -0.32
C ALA A 36 -3.27 -10.89 -1.15
N LEU A 37 -3.79 -12.10 -1.38
CA LEU A 37 -5.08 -12.31 -2.06
C LEU A 37 -6.25 -11.74 -1.26
N GLU A 38 -6.25 -11.92 0.06
CA GLU A 38 -7.31 -11.42 0.93
C GLU A 38 -7.39 -9.89 0.88
N ARG A 39 -6.24 -9.20 0.89
CA ARG A 39 -6.19 -7.74 0.71
C ARG A 39 -6.55 -7.30 -0.70
N ALA A 40 -6.07 -7.98 -1.74
CA ALA A 40 -6.44 -7.70 -3.12
C ALA A 40 -7.96 -7.82 -3.34
N MET A 41 -8.63 -8.76 -2.65
CA MET A 41 -10.08 -8.93 -2.72
C MET A 41 -10.87 -7.92 -1.88
N VAL A 42 -10.27 -7.31 -0.86
CA VAL A 42 -10.89 -6.25 -0.04
C VAL A 42 -10.75 -4.88 -0.70
N LEU A 43 -9.59 -4.63 -1.31
CA LEU A 43 -9.27 -3.36 -1.96
C LEU A 43 -9.73 -3.34 -3.43
N GLY A 44 -9.68 -4.48 -4.10
CA GLY A 44 -10.13 -4.63 -5.48
C GLY A 44 -11.65 -4.61 -5.59
N GLY A 45 -12.15 -3.96 -6.64
CA GLY A 45 -13.56 -3.92 -7.00
C GLY A 45 -13.87 -4.79 -8.22
N GLY A 46 -15.02 -5.47 -8.19
CA GLY A 46 -15.55 -6.24 -9.34
C GLY A 46 -15.35 -7.75 -9.23
N ASP A 47 -15.35 -8.42 -10.39
CA ASP A 47 -15.41 -9.88 -10.48
C ASP A 47 -14.04 -10.56 -10.69
N LEU A 48 -12.97 -9.79 -10.95
CA LEU A 48 -11.65 -10.33 -11.28
C LEU A 48 -10.56 -9.55 -10.53
N ILE A 49 -9.60 -10.28 -9.92
CA ILE A 49 -8.42 -9.69 -9.29
C ILE A 49 -7.46 -9.25 -10.41
N ARG A 50 -7.19 -7.95 -10.49
CA ARG A 50 -6.36 -7.31 -11.51
C ARG A 50 -4.95 -7.04 -10.99
N LEU A 51 -4.03 -6.77 -11.90
CA LEU A 51 -2.61 -6.56 -11.56
C LEU A 51 -2.44 -5.43 -10.54
N GLN A 52 -3.21 -4.36 -10.65
CA GLN A 52 -3.20 -3.21 -9.73
C GLN A 52 -3.59 -3.57 -8.29
N ASP A 53 -4.49 -4.55 -8.12
CA ASP A 53 -4.98 -4.99 -6.81
C ASP A 53 -3.91 -5.79 -6.04
N VAL A 54 -2.92 -6.31 -6.76
CA VAL A 54 -1.79 -7.06 -6.20
C VAL A 54 -0.53 -6.22 -6.15
N SER A 55 -0.28 -5.38 -7.16
CA SER A 55 1.01 -4.70 -7.36
C SER A 55 1.26 -3.55 -6.38
N GLY A 56 0.21 -2.88 -5.88
CA GLY A 56 0.35 -1.82 -4.88
C GLY A 56 0.98 -2.30 -3.56
N ASP A 57 0.85 -3.59 -3.27
CA ASP A 57 1.40 -4.24 -2.08
C ASP A 57 2.77 -4.89 -2.30
N LEU A 58 3.19 -5.09 -3.56
CA LEU A 58 4.34 -5.94 -3.91
C LEU A 58 5.65 -5.18 -4.17
N THR A 59 5.66 -3.84 -4.15
CA THR A 59 6.83 -3.01 -4.52
C THR A 59 7.58 -2.38 -3.34
N GLY A 60 7.46 -2.93 -2.13
CA GLY A 60 8.32 -2.56 -0.99
C GLY A 60 8.58 -3.78 -0.11
N PRO A 61 9.42 -3.68 0.95
CA PRO A 61 9.51 -4.71 1.97
C PRO A 61 8.14 -4.85 2.66
N ALA A 62 7.29 -5.64 2.03
CA ALA A 62 5.89 -5.85 2.32
C ALA A 62 5.72 -7.29 2.71
N GLY A 63 5.50 -7.51 4.01
CA GLY A 63 5.27 -8.85 4.56
C GLY A 63 5.12 -8.80 6.08
N THR A 64 5.83 -7.89 6.74
CA THR A 64 5.69 -7.66 8.18
C THR A 64 5.06 -6.30 8.44
N LEU A 65 3.77 -6.30 8.82
CA LEU A 65 3.25 -5.19 9.62
C LEU A 65 4.18 -5.02 10.83
N PRO A 66 4.62 -3.80 11.16
CA PRO A 66 5.38 -3.56 12.38
C PRO A 66 4.63 -4.16 13.57
N ARG A 67 5.36 -4.81 14.48
CA ARG A 67 4.74 -5.45 15.66
C ARG A 67 4.03 -4.42 16.55
N ASP A 68 4.48 -3.18 16.53
CA ASP A 68 3.83 -2.08 17.23
C ASP A 68 2.76 -1.40 16.37
N LEU A 69 1.61 -1.12 16.99
CA LEU A 69 0.48 -0.42 16.36
C LEU A 69 0.91 0.91 15.72
N ARG A 70 1.86 1.62 16.35
CA ARG A 70 2.35 2.91 15.86
C ARG A 70 3.06 2.77 14.51
N GLY A 71 3.88 1.73 14.34
CA GLY A 71 4.53 1.39 13.08
C GLY A 71 3.54 0.98 12.01
N ALA A 72 2.56 0.15 12.35
CA ALA A 72 1.51 -0.26 11.42
C ALA A 72 0.70 0.93 10.89
N VAL A 73 0.28 1.84 11.78
CA VAL A 73 -0.44 3.07 11.40
C VAL A 73 0.42 3.96 10.51
N ARG A 74 1.71 4.17 10.84
CA ARG A 74 2.61 4.97 9.99
C ARG A 74 2.81 4.36 8.60
N ARG A 75 2.93 3.04 8.50
CA ARG A 75 3.07 2.34 7.22
C ARG A 75 1.82 2.53 6.37
N PHE A 76 0.64 2.32 6.96
CA PHE A 76 -0.63 2.52 6.29
C PHE A 76 -0.80 3.97 5.84
N GLU A 77 -0.54 4.92 6.74
CA GLU A 77 -0.65 6.35 6.45
C GLU A 77 0.28 6.77 5.30
N ARG A 78 1.52 6.28 5.29
CA ARG A 78 2.46 6.55 4.18
C ARG A 78 1.94 5.99 2.86
N GLN A 79 1.50 4.74 2.85
CA GLN A 79 1.00 4.08 1.65
C GLN A 79 -0.21 4.84 1.08
N HIS A 80 -1.18 5.15 1.93
CA HIS A 80 -2.39 5.85 1.54
C HIS A 80 -2.13 7.27 1.02
N VAL A 81 -1.21 8.00 1.66
CA VAL A 81 -0.79 9.33 1.19
C VAL A 81 -0.15 9.25 -0.20
N MET A 82 0.68 8.25 -0.46
CA MET A 82 1.35 8.07 -1.75
C MET A 82 0.36 7.71 -2.87
N GLU A 83 -0.63 6.86 -2.57
CA GLU A 83 -1.71 6.50 -3.50
C GLU A 83 -2.52 7.73 -3.91
N VAL A 84 -3.06 8.48 -2.95
CA VAL A 84 -3.86 9.68 -3.24
C VAL A 84 -3.05 10.73 -4.00
N VAL A 85 -1.76 10.87 -3.69
CA VAL A 85 -0.87 11.80 -4.39
C VAL A 85 -0.57 11.35 -5.82
N ALA A 86 -0.48 10.04 -6.09
CA ALA A 86 -0.31 9.51 -7.44
C ALA A 86 -1.58 9.68 -8.28
N GLU A 87 -2.76 9.54 -7.67
CA GLU A 87 -4.05 9.74 -8.33
C GLU A 87 -4.31 11.21 -8.67
N ALA A 88 -3.84 12.15 -7.85
CA ALA A 88 -4.07 13.58 -8.02
C ALA A 88 -3.31 14.25 -9.20
N ARG A 89 -2.79 13.48 -10.17
CA ARG A 89 -2.18 13.96 -11.44
C ARG A 89 -1.33 15.25 -11.33
N SER A 90 -0.48 15.32 -10.29
CA SER A 90 0.43 16.44 -9.96
C SER A 90 -0.16 17.63 -9.18
N ASP A 91 -1.44 17.63 -8.82
CA ASP A 91 -2.01 18.63 -7.90
C ASP A 91 -1.92 18.19 -6.43
N LYS A 92 -0.87 18.66 -5.75
CA LYS A 92 -0.67 18.39 -4.32
C LYS A 92 -1.76 19.04 -3.44
N ARG A 93 -2.46 20.08 -3.92
CA ARG A 93 -3.56 20.70 -3.19
C ARG A 93 -4.81 19.84 -3.23
N GLU A 94 -5.11 19.26 -4.40
CA GLU A 94 -6.19 18.29 -4.54
C GLU A 94 -5.94 17.06 -3.66
N ALA A 95 -4.72 16.50 -3.68
CA ALA A 95 -4.36 15.40 -2.80
C ALA A 95 -4.54 15.75 -1.30
N ALA A 96 -4.14 16.95 -0.88
CA ALA A 96 -4.30 17.40 0.50
C ALA A 96 -5.79 17.55 0.89
N GLN A 97 -6.61 18.03 -0.03
CA GLN A 97 -8.06 18.15 0.16
C GLN A 97 -8.73 16.78 0.29
N VAL A 98 -8.39 15.82 -0.57
CA VAL A 98 -8.90 14.44 -0.50
C VAL A 98 -8.48 13.76 0.81
N LEU A 99 -7.24 13.96 1.23
CA LEU A 99 -6.73 13.44 2.51
C LEU A 99 -7.26 14.19 3.75
N GLY A 100 -7.97 15.31 3.56
CA GLY A 100 -8.48 16.13 4.67
C GLY A 100 -7.39 16.77 5.54
N ILE A 101 -6.18 16.96 5.01
CA ILE A 101 -5.03 17.53 5.73
C ILE A 101 -4.58 18.85 5.10
N SER A 102 -3.85 19.65 5.87
CA SER A 102 -3.22 20.86 5.30
C SER A 102 -2.13 20.50 4.30
N LEU A 103 -1.93 21.35 3.29
CA LEU A 103 -0.86 21.20 2.30
C LEU A 103 0.52 21.08 2.99
N ALA A 104 0.76 21.85 4.04
CA ALA A 104 1.98 21.75 4.85
C ALA A 104 2.13 20.37 5.52
N SER A 105 1.03 19.77 6.00
CA SER A 105 1.06 18.43 6.58
C SER A 105 1.29 17.35 5.52
N LEU A 106 0.74 17.52 4.33
CA LEU A 106 1.02 16.65 3.18
C LEU A 106 2.52 16.72 2.82
N TYR A 107 3.09 17.92 2.70
CA TYR A 107 4.52 18.09 2.43
C TYR A 107 5.40 17.47 3.52
N ARG A 108 5.06 17.63 4.81
CA ARG A 108 5.80 16.94 5.89
C ARG A 108 5.73 15.42 5.75
N LYS A 109 4.57 14.85 5.37
CA LYS A 109 4.40 13.40 5.18
C LYS A 109 5.14 12.89 3.94
N LEU A 110 5.22 13.68 2.88
CA LEU A 110 5.96 13.37 1.66
C LEU A 110 7.49 13.53 1.84
N SER A 111 7.93 14.52 2.62
CA SER A 111 9.34 14.79 2.89
C SER A 111 10.01 13.69 3.73
N LEU A 112 9.24 12.93 4.52
CA LEU A 112 9.73 11.79 5.31
C LEU A 112 9.99 10.52 4.46
N GLY A 113 10.31 10.68 3.18
CA GLY A 113 10.36 9.63 2.18
C GLY A 113 11.40 9.78 1.06
N ILE A 114 12.28 10.81 1.09
CA ILE A 114 13.54 10.84 0.32
C ILE A 114 14.58 11.53 1.22
N ASP A 115 15.61 10.79 1.58
CA ASP A 115 16.79 11.16 2.38
C ASP A 115 16.55 11.63 3.83
N ASP A 116 16.61 10.66 4.74
CA ASP A 116 17.01 10.91 6.13
C ASP A 116 18.54 11.01 6.14
N GLU A 117 19.08 12.22 6.10
CA GLU A 117 20.28 12.54 6.86
C GLU A 117 19.88 13.56 7.93
N PRO A 118 19.98 13.22 9.23
CA PRO A 118 19.81 14.21 10.27
C PRO A 118 20.96 15.20 10.15
N ALA A 119 20.64 16.45 9.80
CA ALA A 119 21.60 17.55 9.86
C ALA A 119 22.31 17.51 11.23
N PRO A 120 23.64 17.50 11.29
CA PRO A 120 24.35 17.51 12.56
C PRO A 120 23.96 18.78 13.31
N ALA A 121 23.55 18.59 14.57
CA ALA A 121 23.18 19.69 15.45
C ALA A 121 24.29 20.76 15.47
N PRO A 122 23.97 22.06 15.49
CA PRO A 122 24.96 23.07 15.73
C PRO A 122 25.46 22.95 17.17
N GLY A 123 26.59 22.27 17.35
CA GLY A 123 27.45 22.41 18.51
C GLY A 123 28.49 23.48 18.21
N GLY A 124 28.50 24.54 19.01
CA GLY A 124 29.42 25.68 18.91
C GLY A 124 28.76 26.98 19.34
#